data_AF-A0A7W7N5R4-F1
#
_entry.id   AF-A0A7W7N5R4-F1
#
_cell.length_a   1.000
_cell.length_b   1.000
_cell.length_c   1.000
_cell.angle_alpha   90.00
_cell.angle_beta   90.00
_cell.angle_gamma   90.00
#
_symmetry.space_group_name_H-M   'P 1'
#
loop_
_entity.id
_entity.type
_entity.pdbx_description
1 polymer ?
#
loop_
_entity_poly.entity_id
_entity_poly.type
_entity_poly.pdbx_seq_one_letter_code
_entity_poly.pdbx_strand_id
1 'polypeptide(L)'
;MTDTNQPALEAETAATGLSDILEGQSSPAPQEQAPALAGPANEPAPAVNPEAPNEEQNHPFWYRKRLKEVEQRAKAAERRAEELAQRSEQPAPQQFNDPMEFFQHQQTVIRLDMSEGRFIDKHGEQEFEAVKEWLATRPDIEAWAIQQRHPWGQAYQQYQREKLSAEIGDDPNAWREQERAKLRAEIQAEFGGQQAPMTPRPNIPAPASGQRSAAPRNGPGWSGPKPIGEILGR
;
A
#
# COMPACT_ATOMS: atom_id res chain seq x y z
N MET A 1 18.94 57.39 -25.67
CA MET A 1 19.24 57.69 -27.09
C MET A 1 19.69 56.38 -27.72
N THR A 2 18.99 55.79 -28.68
CA THR A 2 17.69 56.16 -29.29
C THR A 2 16.57 55.20 -28.88
N ASP A 3 15.34 55.68 -28.97
CA ASP A 3 14.11 54.88 -28.80
C ASP A 3 13.53 54.52 -30.19
N THR A 4 12.34 53.92 -30.25
CA THR A 4 11.62 53.42 -31.45
C THR A 4 12.07 51.98 -31.85
N ASN A 5 11.19 50.98 -32.03
CA ASN A 5 9.73 51.03 -32.23
C ASN A 5 8.93 50.01 -31.37
N GLN A 6 7.68 50.36 -31.06
CA GLN A 6 6.63 49.53 -30.43
C GLN A 6 5.39 49.51 -31.36
N PRO A 7 4.30 48.75 -31.06
CA PRO A 7 4.16 47.56 -30.22
C PRO A 7 4.01 46.29 -31.12
N ALA A 8 2.98 45.41 -31.19
CA ALA A 8 1.70 45.19 -30.48
C ALA A 8 1.12 43.77 -30.73
N LEU A 9 0.16 43.38 -29.85
CA LEU A 9 -1.14 42.69 -30.06
C LEU A 9 -1.39 41.75 -31.28
N GLU A 10 -2.17 40.67 -31.19
CA GLU A 10 -2.54 39.77 -30.07
C GLU A 10 -3.30 38.53 -30.60
N ALA A 11 -3.25 37.40 -29.86
CA ALA A 11 -4.24 36.30 -29.85
C ALA A 11 -4.49 35.39 -31.08
N GLU A 12 -5.30 34.35 -30.79
CA GLU A 12 -6.16 33.50 -31.64
C GLU A 12 -5.62 32.28 -32.46
N THR A 13 -5.68 31.12 -31.79
CA THR A 13 -6.42 29.90 -32.21
C THR A 13 -5.82 28.83 -33.16
N ALA A 14 -6.43 27.65 -33.00
CA ALA A 14 -6.67 26.57 -33.96
C ALA A 14 -5.52 25.63 -34.35
N ALA A 15 -5.75 24.34 -34.07
CA ALA A 15 -4.98 23.23 -34.60
C ALA A 15 -5.40 22.90 -36.04
N THR A 16 -4.41 22.55 -36.86
CA THR A 16 -4.57 21.97 -38.19
C THR A 16 -3.54 20.84 -38.32
N GLY A 17 -3.82 19.65 -38.84
CA GLY A 17 -5.00 19.20 -39.58
C GLY A 17 -4.57 18.46 -40.83
N LEU A 18 -3.92 17.29 -40.66
CA LEU A 18 -3.37 16.49 -41.76
C LEU A 18 -4.49 15.77 -42.52
N SER A 19 -5.16 16.46 -43.45
CA SER A 19 -6.43 15.99 -44.02
C SER A 19 -6.71 16.37 -45.49
N ASP A 20 -5.73 16.82 -46.27
CA ASP A 20 -6.00 17.53 -47.55
C ASP A 20 -5.11 17.13 -48.77
N ILE A 21 -4.73 15.87 -48.94
CA ILE A 21 -4.10 15.39 -50.20
C ILE A 21 -4.43 13.91 -50.52
N LEU A 22 -5.68 13.55 -50.89
CA LEU A 22 -5.94 12.36 -51.75
C LEU A 22 -7.34 12.21 -52.41
N GLU A 23 -7.71 13.07 -53.37
CA GLU A 23 -8.78 12.77 -54.37
C GLU A 23 -8.66 13.74 -55.56
N GLY A 24 -8.77 13.37 -56.85
CA GLY A 24 -8.92 12.04 -57.48
C GLY A 24 -8.93 12.16 -59.03
N GLN A 25 -9.31 11.09 -59.74
CA GLN A 25 -9.47 10.97 -61.22
C GLN A 25 -8.16 10.90 -62.05
N SER A 26 -8.05 10.20 -63.19
CA SER A 26 -8.99 9.31 -63.93
C SER A 26 -8.25 8.22 -64.75
N SER A 27 -8.96 7.17 -65.19
CA SER A 27 -8.47 6.00 -65.97
C SER A 27 -8.96 6.06 -67.45
N PRO A 28 -8.47 5.24 -68.42
CA PRO A 28 -8.88 3.81 -68.53
C PRO A 28 -7.90 2.80 -69.21
N ALA A 29 -8.10 1.50 -68.90
CA ALA A 29 -8.17 0.28 -69.77
C ALA A 29 -7.16 0.04 -70.94
N PRO A 30 -6.69 -1.22 -71.20
CA PRO A 30 -7.55 -2.39 -71.44
C PRO A 30 -7.14 -3.71 -70.75
N GLN A 31 -7.84 -4.80 -71.11
CA GLN A 31 -7.97 -6.08 -70.40
C GLN A 31 -7.00 -7.18 -70.90
N GLU A 32 -6.69 -8.18 -70.05
CA GLU A 32 -6.65 -9.58 -70.51
C GLU A 32 -7.15 -10.54 -69.40
N GLN A 33 -7.47 -11.78 -69.78
CA GLN A 33 -8.53 -12.59 -69.17
C GLN A 33 -8.08 -13.57 -68.08
N ALA A 34 -9.00 -13.90 -67.17
CA ALA A 34 -8.96 -15.12 -66.36
C ALA A 34 -10.22 -15.98 -66.66
N PRO A 35 -10.11 -17.30 -66.88
CA PRO A 35 -11.26 -18.16 -67.13
C PRO A 35 -11.96 -18.57 -65.83
N ALA A 36 -13.28 -18.40 -65.78
CA ALA A 36 -14.11 -18.97 -64.71
C ALA A 36 -14.63 -20.35 -65.11
N LEU A 37 -14.76 -21.26 -64.13
CA LEU A 37 -15.58 -22.47 -64.24
C LEU A 37 -16.45 -22.57 -62.99
N ALA A 38 -17.77 -22.65 -63.21
CA ALA A 38 -18.77 -22.83 -62.16
C ALA A 38 -19.25 -24.29 -62.14
N GLY A 39 -19.66 -24.78 -60.96
CA GLY A 39 -20.20 -26.13 -60.83
C GLY A 39 -20.60 -26.48 -59.39
N PRO A 40 -21.82 -26.16 -58.95
CA PRO A 40 -22.38 -26.72 -57.73
C PRO A 40 -22.89 -28.14 -58.00
N ALA A 41 -22.29 -29.14 -57.36
CA ALA A 41 -22.73 -30.54 -57.42
C ALA A 41 -22.87 -31.10 -56.00
N ASN A 42 -24.04 -31.65 -55.69
CA ASN A 42 -24.37 -32.27 -54.42
C ASN A 42 -24.52 -33.78 -54.64
N GLU A 43 -23.58 -34.57 -54.14
CA GLU A 43 -23.68 -36.03 -54.10
C GLU A 43 -23.22 -36.56 -52.72
N PRO A 44 -23.69 -37.76 -52.31
CA PRO A 44 -24.12 -37.96 -50.93
C PRO A 44 -23.05 -38.53 -49.99
N ALA A 45 -23.26 -38.29 -48.70
CA ALA A 45 -22.51 -38.97 -47.64
C ALA A 45 -22.87 -40.48 -47.61
N PRO A 46 -21.90 -41.40 -47.77
CA PRO A 46 -22.14 -42.83 -47.55
C PRO A 46 -22.19 -43.12 -46.04
N ALA A 47 -23.33 -43.64 -45.56
CA ALA A 47 -23.44 -44.09 -44.18
C ALA A 47 -22.75 -45.45 -43.99
N VAL A 48 -21.73 -45.49 -43.14
CA VAL A 48 -21.12 -46.72 -42.59
C VAL A 48 -21.01 -46.51 -41.08
N ASN A 49 -22.05 -46.88 -40.32
CA ASN A 49 -22.22 -48.19 -39.67
C ASN A 49 -21.30 -48.35 -38.44
N PRO A 50 -21.83 -48.44 -37.20
CA PRO A 50 -21.08 -48.11 -35.99
C PRO A 50 -20.35 -49.31 -35.36
N GLU A 51 -19.37 -49.88 -36.05
CA GLU A 51 -18.46 -50.86 -35.45
C GLU A 51 -17.06 -50.80 -36.07
N ALA A 52 -16.14 -50.10 -35.40
CA ALA A 52 -14.72 -50.10 -35.72
C ALA A 52 -14.00 -51.09 -34.78
N PRO A 53 -13.59 -52.29 -35.24
CA PRO A 53 -13.11 -53.36 -34.38
C PRO A 53 -11.64 -53.16 -33.97
N ASN A 54 -11.39 -52.13 -33.17
CA ASN A 54 -10.13 -51.86 -32.46
C ASN A 54 -8.87 -52.04 -33.34
N GLU A 55 -8.80 -51.31 -34.46
CA GLU A 55 -7.78 -51.53 -35.50
C GLU A 55 -6.34 -51.32 -35.02
N GLU A 56 -6.14 -50.55 -33.95
CA GLU A 56 -4.85 -50.46 -33.23
C GLU A 56 -4.31 -51.84 -32.83
N GLN A 57 -5.20 -52.80 -32.53
CA GLN A 57 -4.83 -54.17 -32.19
C GLN A 57 -4.42 -55.05 -33.38
N ASN A 58 -4.54 -54.58 -34.63
CA ASN A 58 -4.16 -55.35 -35.82
C ASN A 58 -2.92 -54.78 -36.58
N HIS A 59 -2.38 -53.63 -36.18
CA HIS A 59 -1.12 -53.14 -36.76
C HIS A 59 0.11 -53.97 -36.31
N PRO A 60 1.18 -54.08 -37.12
CA PRO A 60 2.43 -54.73 -36.69
C PRO A 60 3.03 -54.13 -35.41
N PHE A 61 3.76 -54.93 -34.63
CA PHE A 61 4.38 -54.50 -33.37
C PHE A 61 5.26 -53.24 -33.53
N TRP A 62 6.04 -53.15 -34.61
CA TRP A 62 6.89 -51.99 -34.89
C TRP A 62 6.09 -50.69 -35.07
N TYR A 63 4.87 -50.77 -35.63
CA TYR A 63 4.01 -49.61 -35.85
C TYR A 63 3.40 -49.12 -34.53
N ARG A 64 2.90 -50.03 -33.70
CA ARG A 64 2.41 -49.69 -32.34
C ARG A 64 3.52 -49.15 -31.44
N LYS A 65 4.75 -49.67 -31.56
CA LYS A 65 5.93 -49.14 -30.86
C LYS A 65 6.23 -47.70 -31.31
N ARG A 66 6.24 -47.45 -32.62
CA ARG A 66 6.46 -46.11 -33.19
C ARG A 66 5.38 -45.11 -32.79
N LEU A 67 4.11 -45.52 -32.74
CA LEU A 67 3.01 -44.69 -32.23
C LEU A 67 3.25 -44.27 -30.78
N LYS A 68 3.57 -45.22 -29.88
CA LYS A 68 3.87 -44.91 -28.47
C LYS A 68 5.12 -44.06 -28.29
N GLU A 69 6.13 -44.22 -29.14
CA GLU A 69 7.32 -43.34 -29.15
C GLU A 69 6.98 -41.91 -29.59
N VAL A 70 6.09 -41.73 -30.56
CA VAL A 70 5.59 -40.42 -30.99
C VAL A 70 4.70 -39.80 -29.92
N GLU A 71 3.79 -40.56 -29.31
CA GLU A 71 2.92 -40.13 -28.21
C GLU A 71 3.74 -39.68 -26.98
N GLN A 72 4.71 -40.50 -26.53
CA GLN A 72 5.61 -40.14 -25.44
C GLN A 72 6.46 -38.91 -25.77
N ARG A 73 6.91 -38.77 -27.02
CA ARG A 73 7.65 -37.58 -27.48
C ARG A 73 6.77 -36.33 -27.53
N ALA A 74 5.51 -36.45 -27.95
CA ALA A 74 4.54 -35.36 -27.95
C ALA A 74 4.27 -34.90 -26.50
N LYS A 75 3.94 -35.84 -25.61
CA LYS A 75 3.71 -35.58 -24.17
C LYS A 75 4.93 -35.03 -23.43
N ALA A 76 6.14 -35.41 -23.85
CA ALA A 76 7.38 -34.84 -23.33
C ALA A 76 7.72 -33.46 -23.93
N ALA A 77 7.21 -33.12 -25.12
CA ALA A 77 7.30 -31.78 -25.69
C ALA A 77 6.25 -30.84 -25.07
N GLU A 78 5.03 -31.33 -24.89
CA GLU A 78 3.91 -30.67 -24.19
C GLU A 78 4.32 -30.27 -22.77
N ARG A 79 4.80 -31.21 -21.94
CA ARG A 79 5.33 -30.91 -20.60
C ARG A 79 6.45 -29.87 -20.58
N ARG A 80 7.31 -29.85 -21.61
CA ARG A 80 8.36 -28.83 -21.73
C ARG A 80 7.81 -27.48 -22.19
N ALA A 81 6.74 -27.46 -22.97
CA ALA A 81 6.02 -26.25 -23.30
C ALA A 81 5.26 -25.70 -22.08
N GLU A 82 4.66 -26.55 -21.25
CA GLU A 82 4.07 -26.20 -19.95
C GLU A 82 5.15 -25.64 -18.99
N GLU A 83 6.29 -26.33 -18.85
CA GLU A 83 7.43 -25.89 -18.01
C GLU A 83 8.01 -24.54 -18.48
N LEU A 84 8.14 -24.35 -19.81
CA LEU A 84 8.57 -23.07 -20.38
C LEU A 84 7.51 -21.97 -20.27
N ALA A 85 6.22 -22.31 -20.36
CA ALA A 85 5.11 -21.38 -20.16
C ALA A 85 5.09 -20.87 -18.71
N GLN A 86 5.08 -21.78 -17.73
CA GLN A 86 5.15 -21.45 -16.29
C GLN A 86 6.41 -20.64 -15.96
N ARG A 87 7.54 -20.93 -16.64
CA ARG A 87 8.77 -20.13 -16.50
C ARG A 87 8.70 -18.76 -17.17
N SER A 88 7.86 -18.58 -18.19
CA SER A 88 7.59 -17.28 -18.83
C SER A 88 6.51 -16.45 -18.12
N GLU A 89 5.65 -17.09 -17.31
CA GLU A 89 4.71 -16.44 -16.39
C GLU A 89 5.40 -15.86 -15.15
N GLN A 90 6.64 -16.26 -14.86
CA GLN A 90 7.45 -15.58 -13.85
C GLN A 90 7.77 -14.16 -14.33
N PRO A 91 7.42 -13.10 -13.56
CA PRO A 91 7.70 -11.73 -13.97
C PRO A 91 9.22 -11.57 -14.13
N ALA A 92 9.64 -11.08 -15.30
CA ALA A 92 11.06 -10.95 -15.62
C ALA A 92 11.76 -10.09 -14.56
N PRO A 93 12.93 -10.52 -14.02
CA PRO A 93 13.63 -9.75 -13.00
C PRO A 93 14.00 -8.38 -13.58
N GLN A 94 13.68 -7.31 -12.84
CA GLN A 94 13.90 -5.94 -13.30
C GLN A 94 15.39 -5.73 -13.66
N GLN A 95 15.64 -5.44 -14.93
CA GLN A 95 16.98 -5.19 -15.45
C GLN A 95 17.30 -3.71 -15.33
N PHE A 96 18.05 -3.35 -14.29
CA PHE A 96 18.57 -2.01 -14.09
C PHE A 96 19.76 -1.81 -15.04
N ASN A 97 19.62 -0.88 -16.00
CA ASN A 97 20.70 -0.56 -16.93
C ASN A 97 21.78 0.28 -16.26
N ASP A 98 21.39 1.20 -15.38
CA ASP A 98 22.30 2.07 -14.63
C ASP A 98 22.52 1.58 -13.18
N PRO A 99 23.78 1.44 -12.71
CA PRO A 99 24.07 1.08 -11.32
C PRO A 99 23.48 2.06 -10.28
N MET A 100 23.25 3.31 -10.69
CA MET A 100 22.65 4.35 -9.84
C MET A 100 21.13 4.17 -9.65
N GLU A 101 20.43 3.60 -10.64
CA GLU A 101 19.01 3.24 -10.51
C GLU A 101 18.85 2.06 -9.56
N PHE A 102 19.67 1.01 -9.74
CA PHE A 102 19.70 -0.14 -8.84
C PHE A 102 19.92 0.28 -7.38
N PHE A 103 20.87 1.20 -7.12
CA PHE A 103 21.12 1.68 -5.76
C PHE A 103 19.95 2.48 -5.17
N GLN A 104 19.28 3.32 -5.96
CA GLN A 104 18.07 4.05 -5.52
C GLN A 104 16.89 3.10 -5.26
N HIS A 105 16.71 2.08 -6.10
CA HIS A 105 15.71 1.04 -5.90
C HIS A 105 15.98 0.27 -4.59
N GLN A 106 17.21 -0.20 -4.37
CA GLN A 106 17.62 -0.86 -3.12
C GLN A 106 17.40 0.02 -1.89
N GLN A 107 17.74 1.31 -1.94
CA GLN A 107 17.43 2.24 -0.84
C GLN A 107 15.93 2.43 -0.59
N THR A 108 15.10 2.30 -1.63
CA THR A 108 13.64 2.40 -1.51
C THR A 108 13.06 1.15 -0.87
N VAL A 109 13.45 -0.04 -1.33
CA VAL A 109 13.08 -1.33 -0.74
C VAL A 109 13.48 -1.39 0.73
N ILE A 110 14.76 -1.16 1.06
CA ILE A 110 15.24 -1.17 2.46
C ILE A 110 14.47 -0.18 3.35
N ARG A 111 14.05 0.98 2.81
CA ARG A 111 13.23 1.95 3.55
C ARG A 111 11.80 1.44 3.77
N LEU A 112 11.20 0.80 2.77
CA LEU A 112 9.88 0.17 2.86
C LEU A 112 9.92 -0.92 3.94
N ASP A 113 10.79 -1.91 3.82
CA ASP A 113 11.00 -3.00 4.79
C ASP A 113 11.20 -2.49 6.22
N MET A 114 12.10 -1.50 6.41
CA MET A 114 12.34 -0.89 7.72
C MET A 114 11.16 -0.09 8.26
N SER A 115 10.27 0.40 7.41
CA SER A 115 9.04 1.08 7.82
C SER A 115 7.87 0.13 8.04
N GLU A 116 7.90 -1.04 7.40
CA GLU A 116 6.92 -2.13 7.49
C GLU A 116 7.04 -2.85 8.83
N GLY A 117 8.23 -3.36 9.17
CA GLY A 117 8.46 -3.98 10.48
C GLY A 117 8.08 -3.04 11.62
N ARG A 118 8.52 -1.78 11.55
CA ARG A 118 8.16 -0.73 12.55
C ARG A 118 6.68 -0.33 12.57
N PHE A 119 5.92 -0.66 11.53
CA PHE A 119 4.48 -0.46 11.49
C PHE A 119 3.76 -1.65 12.12
N ILE A 120 4.11 -2.87 11.71
CA ILE A 120 3.60 -4.12 12.26
C ILE A 120 3.90 -4.21 13.77
N ASP A 121 5.11 -3.83 14.22
CA ASP A 121 5.52 -3.71 15.63
C ASP A 121 4.59 -2.83 16.49
N LYS A 122 3.84 -1.90 15.87
CA LYS A 122 3.04 -0.87 16.54
C LYS A 122 1.52 -1.00 16.38
N HIS A 123 1.10 -1.45 15.21
CA HIS A 123 -0.31 -1.50 14.80
C HIS A 123 -0.79 -2.94 14.53
N GLY A 124 0.14 -3.91 14.47
CA GLY A 124 -0.14 -5.29 14.11
C GLY A 124 -0.27 -5.51 12.59
N GLU A 125 -0.20 -6.77 12.21
CA GLU A 125 -0.29 -7.25 10.83
C GLU A 125 -1.69 -7.01 10.22
N GLN A 126 -2.75 -6.99 11.04
CA GLN A 126 -4.13 -6.79 10.59
C GLN A 126 -4.39 -5.36 10.06
N GLU A 127 -3.91 -4.33 10.78
CA GLU A 127 -3.97 -2.94 10.29
C GLU A 127 -3.02 -2.72 9.11
N PHE A 128 -1.96 -3.52 8.97
CA PHE A 128 -1.03 -3.44 7.85
C PHE A 128 -1.67 -3.93 6.55
N GLU A 129 -2.32 -5.08 6.56
CA GLU A 129 -3.08 -5.56 5.39
C GLU A 129 -4.26 -4.64 5.06
N ALA A 130 -4.97 -4.09 6.06
CA ALA A 130 -6.04 -3.11 5.82
C ALA A 130 -5.51 -1.83 5.12
N VAL A 131 -4.32 -1.36 5.48
CA VAL A 131 -3.67 -0.22 4.79
C VAL A 131 -3.18 -0.60 3.39
N LYS A 132 -2.74 -1.84 3.15
CA LYS A 132 -2.37 -2.34 1.82
C LYS A 132 -3.59 -2.45 0.90
N GLU A 133 -4.68 -3.05 1.35
CA GLU A 133 -5.93 -3.14 0.59
C GLU A 133 -6.47 -1.75 0.23
N TRP A 134 -6.39 -0.80 1.18
CA TRP A 134 -6.75 0.59 0.93
C TRP A 134 -5.82 1.29 -0.08
N LEU A 135 -4.50 1.16 0.06
CA LEU A 135 -3.52 1.70 -0.88
C LEU A 135 -3.66 1.12 -2.30
N ALA A 136 -4.05 -0.15 -2.44
CA ALA A 136 -4.31 -0.77 -3.74
C ALA A 136 -5.47 -0.09 -4.51
N THR A 137 -6.32 0.68 -3.83
CA THR A 137 -7.34 1.55 -4.47
C THR A 137 -6.84 2.97 -4.78
N ARG A 138 -5.62 3.33 -4.35
CA ARG A 138 -5.07 4.71 -4.34
C ARG A 138 -3.57 4.78 -4.69
N PRO A 139 -3.21 4.56 -5.97
CA PRO A 139 -1.83 4.66 -6.43
C PRO A 139 -1.24 6.08 -6.33
N ASP A 140 -2.08 7.11 -6.25
CA ASP A 140 -1.68 8.50 -6.01
C ASP A 140 -1.13 8.71 -4.59
N ILE A 141 -1.79 8.14 -3.58
CA ILE A 141 -1.33 8.17 -2.20
C ILE A 141 -0.13 7.24 -2.01
N GLU A 142 -0.11 6.08 -2.68
CA GLU A 142 1.04 5.17 -2.67
C GLU A 142 2.33 5.87 -3.17
N ALA A 143 2.27 6.49 -4.35
CA ALA A 143 3.40 7.21 -4.93
C ALA A 143 3.88 8.38 -4.03
N TRP A 144 2.96 9.09 -3.38
CA TRP A 144 3.29 10.11 -2.38
C TRP A 144 3.90 9.52 -1.10
N ALA A 145 3.41 8.37 -0.64
CA ALA A 145 3.85 7.71 0.59
C ALA A 145 5.26 7.14 0.47
N ILE A 146 5.60 6.50 -0.66
CA ILE A 146 6.93 5.93 -0.94
C ILE A 146 8.03 7.00 -0.85
N GLN A 147 7.74 8.25 -1.25
CA GLN A 147 8.69 9.37 -1.15
C GLN A 147 8.99 9.78 0.30
N GLN A 148 8.12 9.44 1.26
CA GLN A 148 8.27 9.83 2.66
C GLN A 148 9.40 9.09 3.38
N ARG A 149 9.76 9.59 4.57
CA ARG A 149 10.73 8.95 5.47
C ARG A 149 10.24 7.60 6.03
N HIS A 150 8.93 7.46 6.23
CA HIS A 150 8.28 6.26 6.76
C HIS A 150 6.97 6.01 5.98
N PRO A 151 7.03 5.38 4.80
CA PRO A 151 5.87 5.22 3.90
C PRO A 151 4.62 4.65 4.56
N TRP A 152 4.68 3.45 5.15
CA TRP A 152 3.52 2.80 5.77
C TRP A 152 2.89 3.62 6.90
N GLY A 153 3.71 4.24 7.75
CA GLY A 153 3.25 5.13 8.82
C GLY A 153 2.66 6.46 8.35
N GLN A 154 2.87 6.86 7.09
CA GLN A 154 2.23 8.03 6.47
C GLN A 154 0.97 7.63 5.69
N ALA A 155 0.99 6.48 5.00
CA ALA A 155 -0.21 5.89 4.40
C ALA A 155 -1.30 5.64 5.45
N TYR A 156 -0.96 5.01 6.59
CA TYR A 156 -1.88 4.81 7.71
C TYR A 156 -2.47 6.12 8.26
N GLN A 157 -1.70 7.22 8.29
CA GLN A 157 -2.25 8.52 8.72
C GLN A 157 -3.29 9.05 7.73
N GLN A 158 -3.14 8.82 6.43
CA GLN A 158 -4.13 9.20 5.42
C GLN A 158 -5.35 8.27 5.43
N TYR A 159 -5.14 6.96 5.60
CA TYR A 159 -6.20 5.96 5.83
C TYR A 159 -7.07 6.33 7.05
N GLN A 160 -6.44 6.63 8.20
CA GLN A 160 -7.14 7.03 9.41
C GLN A 160 -7.83 8.40 9.24
N ARG A 161 -7.26 9.36 8.51
CA ARG A 161 -7.93 10.63 8.18
C ARG A 161 -9.19 10.42 7.35
N GLU A 162 -9.15 9.52 6.37
CA GLU A 162 -10.32 9.18 5.59
C GLU A 162 -11.37 8.46 6.42
N LYS A 163 -10.98 7.44 7.18
CA LYS A 163 -11.87 6.70 8.08
C LYS A 163 -12.57 7.66 9.04
N LEU A 164 -11.82 8.56 9.67
CA LEU A 164 -12.37 9.63 10.50
C LEU A 164 -13.28 10.59 9.71
N SER A 165 -12.96 10.93 8.45
CA SER A 165 -13.86 11.77 7.63
C SER A 165 -15.20 11.08 7.32
N ALA A 166 -15.20 9.77 7.12
CA ALA A 166 -16.41 8.96 6.94
C ALA A 166 -17.19 8.78 8.26
N GLU A 167 -16.49 8.68 9.40
CA GLU A 167 -17.10 8.61 10.74
C GLU A 167 -17.65 9.97 11.24
N ILE A 168 -17.08 11.09 10.78
CA ILE A 168 -17.49 12.46 11.17
C ILE A 168 -18.64 12.99 10.30
N GLY A 169 -18.63 12.73 8.99
CA GLY A 169 -19.61 13.27 8.05
C GLY A 169 -19.59 14.81 7.96
N ASP A 170 -20.75 15.40 7.66
CA ASP A 170 -20.90 16.86 7.48
C ASP A 170 -20.74 17.69 8.77
N ASP A 171 -20.73 17.08 9.96
CA ASP A 171 -20.89 17.79 11.25
C ASP A 171 -19.68 17.65 12.22
N PRO A 172 -18.49 18.17 11.86
CA PRO A 172 -17.26 18.09 12.67
C PRO A 172 -17.33 18.85 14.00
N ASN A 173 -18.44 19.53 14.31
CA ASN A 173 -18.68 20.09 15.65
C ASN A 173 -19.30 19.04 16.58
N ALA A 174 -20.32 18.32 16.12
CA ALA A 174 -21.00 17.30 16.92
C ALA A 174 -20.06 16.16 17.34
N TRP A 175 -19.20 15.69 16.43
CA TRP A 175 -18.18 14.68 16.77
C TRP A 175 -17.20 15.19 17.83
N ARG A 176 -16.68 16.43 17.68
CA ARG A 176 -15.78 17.04 18.67
C ARG A 176 -16.43 17.34 20.02
N GLU A 177 -17.76 17.40 20.09
CA GLU A 177 -18.49 17.53 21.36
C GLU A 177 -18.74 16.18 22.02
N GLN A 178 -19.07 15.14 21.25
CA GLN A 178 -19.13 13.75 21.74
C GLN A 178 -17.76 13.27 22.26
N GLU A 179 -16.69 13.52 21.53
CA GLU A 179 -15.33 13.13 21.93
C GLU A 179 -14.90 13.84 23.23
N ARG A 180 -15.26 15.13 23.40
CA ARG A 180 -15.02 15.88 24.65
C ARG A 180 -15.94 15.46 25.80
N ALA A 181 -17.17 15.01 25.52
CA ALA A 181 -18.06 14.41 26.52
C ALA A 181 -17.52 13.06 27.00
N LYS A 182 -17.02 12.23 26.08
CA LYS A 182 -16.36 10.95 26.34
C LYS A 182 -15.10 11.13 27.17
N LEU A 183 -14.17 12.00 26.78
CA LEU A 183 -12.97 12.31 27.60
C LEU A 183 -13.34 12.85 28.99
N ARG A 184 -14.37 13.70 29.10
CA ARG A 184 -14.84 14.19 30.40
C ARG A 184 -15.42 13.06 31.25
N ALA A 185 -16.17 12.13 30.66
CA ALA A 185 -16.73 10.97 31.35
C ALA A 185 -15.64 9.97 31.78
N GLU A 186 -14.60 9.78 30.95
CA GLU A 186 -13.43 8.94 31.25
C GLU A 186 -12.61 9.53 32.41
N ILE A 187 -12.26 10.82 32.35
CA ILE A 187 -11.63 11.54 33.47
C ILE A 187 -12.53 11.48 34.72
N GLN A 188 -13.84 11.65 34.58
CA GLN A 188 -14.77 11.55 35.71
C GLN A 188 -14.91 10.11 36.24
N ALA A 189 -14.64 9.09 35.45
CA ALA A 189 -14.59 7.69 35.86
C ALA A 189 -13.26 7.35 36.55
N GLU A 190 -12.12 7.88 36.10
CA GLU A 190 -10.83 7.73 36.77
C GLU A 190 -10.83 8.42 38.14
N PHE A 191 -11.22 9.70 38.19
CA PHE A 191 -11.30 10.46 39.44
C PHE A 191 -12.50 10.05 40.32
N GLY A 192 -13.58 9.52 39.72
CA GLY A 192 -14.73 8.96 40.43
C GLY A 192 -14.46 7.57 41.01
N GLY A 193 -13.72 6.72 40.30
CA GLY A 193 -13.26 5.41 40.79
C GLY A 193 -12.28 5.51 41.95
N GLN A 194 -11.59 6.65 42.09
CA GLN A 194 -10.80 6.97 43.29
C GLN A 194 -11.68 7.32 44.52
N GLN A 195 -13.00 7.48 44.37
CA GLN A 195 -13.96 7.48 45.48
C GLN A 195 -14.34 6.04 45.90
N ALA A 196 -13.35 5.16 46.01
CA ALA A 196 -13.49 3.96 46.80
C ALA A 196 -13.96 4.33 48.22
N PRO A 197 -14.82 3.53 48.88
CA PRO A 197 -15.15 3.77 50.28
C PRO A 197 -13.84 3.81 51.08
N MET A 198 -13.72 4.75 52.01
CA MET A 198 -12.50 4.94 52.79
C MET A 198 -12.16 3.68 53.60
N THR A 199 -11.36 2.79 53.01
CA THR A 199 -10.56 1.83 53.78
C THR A 199 -9.77 2.66 54.80
N PRO A 200 -9.82 2.30 56.09
CA PRO A 200 -9.12 3.07 57.11
C PRO A 200 -7.64 3.08 56.73
N ARG A 201 -7.13 4.27 56.39
CA ARG A 201 -5.73 4.44 55.99
C ARG A 201 -4.85 3.80 57.09
N PRO A 202 -3.79 3.05 56.74
CA PRO A 202 -2.82 2.66 57.74
C PRO A 202 -2.38 3.93 58.48
N ASN A 203 -2.33 3.88 59.82
CA ASN A 203 -2.14 5.05 60.67
C ASN A 203 -0.67 5.52 60.62
N ILE A 204 -0.27 6.02 59.46
CA ILE A 204 1.01 6.66 59.21
C ILE A 204 0.99 7.98 59.99
N PRO A 205 1.86 8.16 60.99
CA PRO A 205 1.89 9.40 61.76
C PRO A 205 2.21 10.56 60.81
N ALA A 206 1.42 11.63 60.89
CA ALA A 206 1.57 12.78 60.00
C ALA A 206 3.00 13.37 60.10
N PRO A 207 3.63 13.75 58.98
CA PRO A 207 5.00 14.22 58.98
C PRO A 207 5.13 15.50 59.82
N ALA A 208 6.06 15.50 60.77
CA ALA A 208 6.23 16.58 61.74
C ALA A 208 6.57 17.94 61.11
N SER A 209 6.98 17.98 59.85
CA SER A 209 7.20 19.20 59.06
C SER A 209 5.95 20.07 58.87
N GLY A 210 4.74 19.52 59.01
CA GLY A 210 3.49 20.28 58.97
C GLY A 210 3.00 20.81 60.33
N GLN A 211 3.56 20.34 61.44
CA GLN A 211 3.12 20.71 62.78
C GLN A 211 3.78 22.03 63.22
N ARG A 212 2.98 23.09 63.44
CA ARG A 212 3.47 24.26 64.18
C ARG A 212 3.75 23.85 65.62
N SER A 213 4.96 24.12 66.10
CA SER A 213 5.39 23.77 67.46
C SER A 213 4.41 24.30 68.51
N ALA A 214 3.73 23.39 69.22
CA ALA A 214 2.79 23.71 70.29
C ALA A 214 3.48 24.16 71.60
N ALA A 215 4.81 24.23 71.63
CA ALA A 215 5.56 24.78 72.75
C ALA A 215 5.28 26.29 72.88
N PRO A 216 4.95 26.80 74.08
CA PRO A 216 4.77 28.24 74.29
C PRO A 216 6.08 28.97 74.00
N ARG A 217 6.00 30.08 73.24
CA ARG A 217 7.16 30.87 72.81
C ARG A 217 7.94 31.57 73.94
N ASN A 218 7.53 31.37 75.19
CA ASN A 218 8.18 31.87 76.40
C ASN A 218 8.95 30.76 77.16
N GLY A 219 9.31 29.66 76.50
CA GLY A 219 10.40 28.81 76.99
C GLY A 219 11.71 29.62 77.11
N PRO A 220 12.64 29.23 78.00
CA PRO A 220 13.89 29.97 78.19
C PRO A 220 14.65 30.07 76.86
N GLY A 221 14.84 31.30 76.38
CA GLY A 221 15.46 31.55 75.08
C GLY A 221 16.86 30.94 75.02
N TRP A 222 17.14 30.17 73.98
CA TRP A 222 18.46 29.56 73.76
C TRP A 222 19.49 30.66 73.50
N SER A 223 20.18 31.10 74.56
CA SER A 223 21.13 32.22 74.56
C SER A 223 22.48 31.88 73.90
N GLY A 224 22.48 31.00 72.91
CA GLY A 224 23.67 30.42 72.31
C GLY A 224 24.41 29.44 73.24
N PRO A 225 25.58 28.93 72.81
CA PRO A 225 26.53 28.30 73.73
C PRO A 225 27.04 29.33 74.74
N LYS A 226 27.38 28.89 75.96
CA LYS A 226 28.01 29.75 76.97
C LYS A 226 29.27 30.44 76.40
N PRO A 227 29.51 31.73 76.69
CA PRO A 227 30.72 32.40 76.27
C PRO A 227 31.94 31.72 76.90
N ILE A 228 33.04 31.61 76.15
CA ILE A 228 34.22 30.82 76.54
C ILE A 228 34.82 31.25 77.90
N GLY A 229 34.63 32.50 78.33
CA GLY A 229 35.01 32.96 79.68
C GLY A 229 34.30 32.19 80.82
N GLU A 230 33.00 31.91 80.69
CA GLU A 230 32.27 31.08 81.68
C GLU A 230 32.72 29.61 81.68
N ILE A 231 33.37 29.15 80.60
CA ILE A 231 33.86 27.78 80.46
C ILE A 231 35.30 27.64 80.99
N LEU A 232 36.11 28.71 80.89
CA LEU A 232 37.52 28.72 81.29
C LEU A 232 37.80 29.33 82.68
N GLY A 233 36.81 29.95 83.33
CA GLY A 233 36.87 30.29 84.76
C GLY A 233 37.97 31.30 85.14
N ARG A 234 38.07 32.40 84.40
CA ARG A 234 38.92 33.57 84.70
C ARG A 234 38.18 34.88 84.44
#